data_AF-A0AAD7IQ74-F1
#
_entry.id   AF-A0AAD7IQ74-F1
#
_cell.length_a   1.000
_cell.length_b   1.000
_cell.length_c   1.000
_cell.angle_alpha   90.00
_cell.angle_beta   90.00
_cell.angle_gamma   90.00
#
_symmetry.space_group_name_H-M   'P 1'
#
loop_
_entity.id
_entity.type
_entity.pdbx_description
1 polymer ?
#
loop_
_entity_poly.entity_id
_entity_poly.type
_entity_poly.pdbx_seq_one_letter_code
_entity_poly.pdbx_strand_id
1 'polypeptide(L)'
;MEPTIAARIGQACYECFKEAVTLKKCSKCRRVVYCSPECQIVDWPMHKRICKIFQCAEQPESGVVAKLWNQPNEIARGDRVALLYTRGFLGYVQMRLPNLPKPLEYLITHEPKCLACGRPNNVRSLTPCADCNTVFYCSPAHWDAVRKTHMNGSDGEPKQCATNKQIRAHEAFLVTEAGKRLATRSCVTQRIAETWVPLGSDGDELQWEEKFGEELRAMFALAGADPVERHLWAASDPLSMPMTVLYALQELNDTDAWSRKDTLVIHVLGAYEMEVFGAAIFEEILHRVPAVKHLQILFCGPELMAPHIRSQIKLTKTFGVNQCCADCRGLDRTRRHMFTTELYHAFLASQGSRFQNPDLAIAFNSGASEESPELWLETFECLIHRNIPTVFTSYNQIEAETDAALLRMSGASLHPSLTRRRNPWGSLLAKPEPARLRGFFYESGWLAGAFK
;
A
#
# COMPACT_ATOMS: atom_id res chain seq x y z
N MET A 1 -12.53 3.53 8.24
CA MET A 1 -12.36 2.50 7.19
C MET A 1 -12.40 3.22 5.86
N GLU A 2 -11.49 2.91 4.96
CA GLU A 2 -11.49 3.52 3.63
C GLU A 2 -12.66 3.01 2.79
N PRO A 3 -13.21 3.83 1.87
CA PRO A 3 -14.22 3.37 0.93
C PRO A 3 -13.70 2.24 0.05
N THR A 4 -14.52 1.22 -0.21
CA THR A 4 -14.19 0.13 -1.15
C THR A 4 -14.14 0.63 -2.59
N ILE A 5 -13.45 -0.06 -3.49
CA ILE A 5 -13.45 0.20 -4.93
C ILE A 5 -14.86 0.26 -5.48
N ALA A 6 -15.74 -0.65 -5.06
CA ALA A 6 -17.15 -0.67 -5.45
C ALA A 6 -17.86 0.63 -5.03
N ALA A 7 -17.58 1.15 -3.84
CA ALA A 7 -18.11 2.42 -3.37
C ALA A 7 -17.53 3.61 -4.15
N ARG A 8 -16.21 3.61 -4.41
CA ARG A 8 -15.50 4.67 -5.17
C ARG A 8 -16.03 4.80 -6.60
N ILE A 9 -16.41 3.68 -7.24
CA ILE A 9 -16.90 3.64 -8.62
C ILE A 9 -18.44 3.71 -8.74
N GLY A 10 -19.15 3.92 -7.63
CA GLY A 10 -20.61 4.09 -7.63
C GLY A 10 -21.43 2.81 -7.79
N GLN A 11 -20.87 1.65 -7.42
CA GLN A 11 -21.53 0.34 -7.43
C GLN A 11 -21.88 -0.20 -6.04
N ALA A 12 -21.40 0.45 -4.98
CA ALA A 12 -21.80 0.19 -3.60
C ALA A 12 -22.11 1.52 -2.88
N CYS A 13 -22.81 1.44 -1.76
CA CYS A 13 -23.05 2.62 -0.93
C CYS A 13 -21.72 3.21 -0.43
N TYR A 14 -21.56 4.53 -0.56
CA TYR A 14 -20.32 5.19 -0.14
C TYR A 14 -20.11 5.30 1.38
N GLU A 15 -21.15 5.02 2.17
CA GLU A 15 -21.03 5.03 3.64
C GLU A 15 -20.87 3.61 4.19
N CYS A 16 -21.82 2.71 3.92
CA CYS A 16 -21.79 1.36 4.50
C CYS A 16 -21.04 0.33 3.63
N PHE A 17 -20.57 0.71 2.44
CA PHE A 17 -19.82 -0.11 1.48
C PHE A 17 -20.54 -1.36 0.96
N LYS A 18 -21.82 -1.51 1.27
CA LYS A 18 -22.65 -2.62 0.78
C LYS A 18 -23.16 -2.33 -0.63
N GLU A 19 -23.09 -3.36 -1.47
CA GLU A 19 -23.84 -3.38 -2.73
C GLU A 19 -25.34 -3.45 -2.42
N ALA A 20 -26.15 -2.76 -3.22
CA ALA A 20 -27.59 -2.72 -3.04
C ALA A 20 -28.29 -2.77 -4.40
N VAL A 21 -29.49 -3.37 -4.43
CA VAL A 21 -30.31 -3.49 -5.65
C VAL A 21 -30.60 -2.12 -6.26
N THR A 22 -30.77 -1.09 -5.42
CA THR A 22 -30.99 0.27 -5.87
C THR A 22 -30.15 1.24 -5.07
N LEU A 23 -29.27 1.94 -5.77
CA LEU A 23 -28.43 3.00 -5.21
C LEU A 23 -28.94 4.36 -5.71
N LYS A 24 -29.02 5.34 -4.79
CA LYS A 24 -29.46 6.70 -5.08
C LYS A 24 -28.24 7.61 -5.20
N LYS A 25 -28.11 8.29 -6.34
CA LYS A 25 -27.06 9.30 -6.54
C LYS A 25 -27.34 10.54 -5.68
N CYS A 26 -26.29 11.15 -5.14
CA CYS A 26 -26.38 12.49 -4.57
C CYS A 26 -27.00 13.45 -5.61
N SER A 27 -28.10 14.11 -5.26
CA SER A 27 -28.85 14.96 -6.20
C SER A 27 -28.07 16.18 -6.70
N LYS A 28 -27.05 16.62 -5.96
CA LYS A 28 -26.22 17.78 -6.30
C LYS A 28 -25.06 17.40 -7.21
N CYS A 29 -24.14 16.56 -6.73
CA CYS A 29 -22.91 16.25 -7.47
C CYS A 29 -23.04 15.05 -8.42
N ARG A 30 -24.01 14.15 -8.18
CA ARG A 30 -24.25 12.90 -8.93
C ARG A 30 -23.05 11.93 -9.01
N ARG A 31 -21.99 12.17 -8.23
CA ARG A 31 -20.73 11.39 -8.21
C ARG A 31 -20.64 10.35 -7.10
N VAL A 32 -21.44 10.51 -6.04
CA VAL A 32 -21.48 9.59 -4.89
C VAL A 32 -22.87 8.96 -4.80
N VAL A 33 -22.95 7.70 -4.40
CA VAL A 33 -24.19 6.93 -4.31
C VAL A 33 -24.40 6.34 -2.92
N TYR A 34 -25.67 6.24 -2.51
CA TYR A 34 -26.07 5.75 -1.20
C TYR A 34 -27.20 4.72 -1.33
N CYS A 35 -27.23 3.73 -0.45
CA CYS A 35 -28.36 2.80 -0.37
C CYS A 35 -29.58 3.44 0.28
N SER A 36 -29.40 4.45 1.14
CA SER A 36 -30.49 5.11 1.85
C SER A 36 -30.18 6.57 2.22
N PRO A 37 -31.19 7.41 2.52
CA PRO A 37 -31.00 8.76 3.03
C PRO A 37 -30.20 8.81 4.34
N GLU A 38 -30.31 7.79 5.19
CA GLU A 38 -29.59 7.71 6.46
C GLU A 38 -28.08 7.60 6.22
N CYS A 39 -27.66 6.73 5.30
CA CYS A 39 -26.25 6.65 4.88
C CYS A 39 -25.73 7.98 4.30
N GLN A 40 -26.57 8.70 3.56
CA GLN A 40 -26.20 10.02 3.05
C GLN A 40 -26.02 11.06 4.17
N ILE A 41 -26.86 11.00 5.22
CA ILE A 41 -26.77 11.90 6.38
C ILE A 41 -25.47 11.66 7.15
N VAL A 42 -25.07 10.40 7.34
CA VAL A 42 -23.82 10.04 8.03
C VAL A 42 -22.59 10.53 7.26
N ASP A 43 -22.55 10.36 5.93
CA ASP A 43 -21.43 10.82 5.09
C ASP A 43 -21.41 12.35 4.91
N TRP A 44 -22.55 13.04 5.08
CA TRP A 44 -22.68 14.48 4.75
C TRP A 44 -21.60 15.40 5.34
N PRO A 45 -21.15 15.28 6.61
CA PRO A 45 -20.08 16.10 7.16
C PRO A 45 -18.78 16.03 6.33
N MET A 46 -18.45 14.86 5.80
CA MET A 46 -17.30 14.65 4.92
C MET A 46 -17.63 15.06 3.48
N HIS A 47 -18.72 14.53 2.91
CA HIS A 47 -19.10 14.74 1.52
C HIS A 47 -19.37 16.22 1.17
N LYS A 48 -19.97 17.00 2.07
CA LYS A 48 -20.30 18.41 1.80
C LYS A 48 -19.08 19.26 1.44
N ARG A 49 -17.88 18.85 1.90
CA ARG A 49 -16.60 19.52 1.61
C ARG A 49 -16.25 19.49 0.12
N ILE A 50 -16.63 18.43 -0.59
CA ILE A 50 -16.31 18.23 -2.01
C ILE A 50 -17.53 18.32 -2.93
N CYS A 51 -18.74 18.09 -2.41
CA CYS A 51 -19.98 18.06 -3.19
C CYS A 51 -20.19 19.32 -4.06
N LYS A 52 -19.97 20.51 -3.49
CA LYS A 52 -20.12 21.78 -4.23
C LYS A 52 -19.01 21.95 -5.28
N ILE A 53 -17.79 21.52 -4.97
CA ILE A 53 -16.64 21.59 -5.89
C ILE A 53 -16.90 20.72 -7.12
N PHE A 54 -17.38 19.50 -6.91
CA PHE A 54 -17.81 18.60 -7.98
C PHE A 54 -18.92 19.21 -8.84
N GLN A 55 -19.92 19.84 -8.23
CA GLN A 55 -20.99 20.53 -8.98
C GLN A 55 -20.44 21.67 -9.86
N CYS A 56 -19.46 22.43 -9.34
CA CYS A 56 -18.81 23.50 -10.10
C CYS A 56 -17.91 22.96 -11.23
N ALA A 57 -17.26 21.81 -11.04
CA ALA A 57 -16.39 21.21 -12.05
C ALA A 57 -17.17 20.67 -13.27
N GLU A 58 -18.45 20.35 -13.11
CA GLU A 58 -19.33 19.96 -14.23
C GLU A 58 -19.75 21.15 -15.10
N GLN A 59 -19.53 22.40 -14.65
CA GLN A 59 -19.90 23.58 -15.43
C GLN A 59 -18.91 23.82 -16.58
N PRO A 60 -19.37 24.25 -17.77
CA PRO A 60 -18.52 24.53 -18.92
C PRO A 60 -17.40 25.54 -18.61
N GLU A 61 -17.66 26.54 -17.76
CA GLU A 61 -16.68 27.59 -17.43
C GLU A 61 -15.52 27.09 -16.55
N SER A 62 -15.63 25.89 -15.95
CA SER A 62 -14.59 25.34 -15.09
C SER A 62 -13.29 25.01 -15.83
N GLY A 63 -13.34 24.84 -17.15
CA GLY A 63 -12.21 24.50 -18.02
C GLY A 63 -11.64 23.09 -17.84
N VAL A 64 -11.99 22.37 -16.77
CA VAL A 64 -11.53 20.99 -16.48
C VAL A 64 -12.03 20.02 -17.54
N VAL A 65 -13.32 20.10 -17.85
CA VAL A 65 -13.97 19.22 -18.84
C VAL A 65 -13.69 19.69 -20.27
N ALA A 66 -13.58 21.00 -20.50
CA ALA A 66 -13.36 21.59 -21.83
C ALA A 66 -12.02 21.15 -22.46
N LYS A 67 -10.95 21.01 -21.66
CA LYS A 67 -9.65 20.53 -22.16
C LYS A 67 -9.69 19.09 -22.70
N LEU A 68 -10.61 18.25 -22.23
CA LEU A 68 -10.76 16.87 -22.70
C LEU A 68 -11.61 16.73 -23.96
N TRP A 69 -12.62 17.58 -24.14
CA TRP A 69 -13.48 17.54 -25.33
C TRP A 69 -12.70 17.78 -26.62
N ASN A 70 -11.63 18.58 -26.54
CA ASN A 70 -10.76 18.89 -27.66
C ASN A 70 -9.68 17.83 -27.94
N GLN A 71 -9.54 16.82 -27.07
CA GLN A 71 -8.59 15.73 -27.31
C GLN A 71 -9.21 14.72 -28.29
N PRO A 72 -8.46 14.23 -29.29
CA PRO A 72 -8.97 13.25 -30.24
C PRO A 72 -9.46 11.98 -29.51
N ASN A 73 -10.50 11.33 -30.05
CA ASN A 73 -10.98 10.05 -29.50
C ASN A 73 -10.08 8.91 -29.99
N GLU A 74 -8.88 8.82 -29.42
CA GLU A 74 -7.92 7.78 -29.78
C GLU A 74 -8.18 6.51 -28.99
N ILE A 75 -8.53 5.45 -29.72
CA ILE A 75 -8.65 4.10 -29.19
C ILE A 75 -7.26 3.62 -28.76
N ALA A 76 -7.19 2.94 -27.61
CA ALA A 76 -5.97 2.34 -27.06
C ALA A 76 -4.89 3.33 -26.59
N ARG A 77 -5.22 4.62 -26.39
CA ARG A 77 -4.40 5.58 -25.63
C ARG A 77 -5.09 6.13 -24.39
N GLY A 78 -6.03 5.37 -23.84
CA GLY A 78 -6.87 5.79 -22.72
C GLY A 78 -6.07 6.20 -21.48
N ASP A 79 -4.96 5.53 -21.17
CA ASP A 79 -4.22 5.75 -19.92
C ASP A 79 -3.68 7.19 -19.82
N ARG A 80 -3.08 7.70 -20.90
CA ARG A 80 -2.60 9.09 -20.98
C ARG A 80 -3.74 10.10 -20.80
N VAL A 81 -4.89 9.86 -21.43
CA VAL A 81 -6.08 10.74 -21.31
C VAL A 81 -6.62 10.71 -19.88
N ALA A 82 -6.70 9.53 -19.28
CA ALA A 82 -7.16 9.36 -17.90
C ALA A 82 -6.22 10.05 -16.89
N LEU A 83 -4.91 9.92 -17.07
CA LEU A 83 -3.92 10.55 -16.22
C LEU A 83 -3.99 12.09 -16.31
N LEU A 84 -4.04 12.64 -17.53
CA LEU A 84 -4.15 14.08 -17.75
C LEU A 84 -5.45 14.65 -17.18
N TYR A 85 -6.57 13.96 -17.40
CA TYR A 85 -7.85 14.34 -16.80
C TYR A 85 -7.78 14.38 -15.28
N THR A 86 -7.34 13.26 -14.69
CA THR A 86 -7.34 13.09 -13.25
C THR A 86 -6.43 14.10 -12.58
N ARG A 87 -5.23 14.36 -13.13
CA ARG A 87 -4.32 15.40 -12.63
C ARG A 87 -4.94 16.79 -12.71
N GLY A 88 -5.54 17.14 -13.85
CA GLY A 88 -6.21 18.43 -14.02
C GLY A 88 -7.38 18.62 -13.06
N PHE A 89 -8.18 17.58 -12.86
CA PHE A 89 -9.33 17.62 -11.97
C PHE A 89 -8.92 17.63 -10.49
N LEU A 90 -7.93 16.82 -10.11
CA LEU A 90 -7.38 16.83 -8.77
C LEU A 90 -6.78 18.20 -8.42
N GLY A 91 -6.01 18.81 -9.33
CA GLY A 91 -5.49 20.17 -9.15
C GLY A 91 -6.61 21.21 -9.00
N TYR A 92 -7.69 21.10 -9.79
CA TYR A 92 -8.87 21.97 -9.63
C TYR A 92 -9.51 21.86 -8.25
N VAL A 93 -9.61 20.64 -7.71
CA VAL A 93 -10.17 20.36 -6.39
C VAL A 93 -9.23 20.87 -5.30
N GLN A 94 -7.94 20.56 -5.38
CA GLN A 94 -6.93 20.97 -4.39
C GLN A 94 -6.79 22.50 -4.30
N MET A 95 -6.96 23.25 -5.41
CA MET A 95 -7.02 24.71 -5.34
C MET A 95 -8.18 25.25 -4.48
N ARG A 96 -9.26 24.49 -4.32
CA ARG A 96 -10.46 24.87 -3.54
C ARG A 96 -10.55 24.16 -2.18
N LEU A 97 -9.86 23.04 -2.05
CA LEU A 97 -9.74 22.24 -0.85
C LEU A 97 -8.30 21.74 -0.72
N PRO A 98 -7.35 22.61 -0.29
CA PRO A 98 -5.92 22.26 -0.25
C PRO A 98 -5.62 21.04 0.62
N ASN A 99 -6.32 20.92 1.75
CA ASN A 99 -6.23 19.77 2.65
C ASN A 99 -7.30 18.73 2.31
N LEU A 100 -7.25 18.21 1.07
CA LEU A 100 -8.17 17.19 0.58
C LEU A 100 -7.96 15.87 1.35
N PRO A 101 -8.96 15.34 2.07
CA PRO A 101 -8.85 14.05 2.74
C PRO A 101 -8.69 12.92 1.73
N LYS A 102 -7.84 11.93 2.05
CA LYS A 102 -7.56 10.78 1.19
C LYS A 102 -8.82 10.02 0.70
N PRO A 103 -9.84 9.75 1.54
CA PRO A 103 -11.08 9.13 1.07
C PRO A 103 -11.80 9.91 -0.04
N LEU A 104 -11.74 11.25 0.01
CA LEU A 104 -12.32 12.12 -1.01
C LEU A 104 -11.44 12.23 -2.26
N GLU A 105 -10.12 12.16 -2.10
CA GLU A 105 -9.18 12.05 -3.23
C GLU A 105 -9.45 10.77 -4.05
N TYR A 106 -9.76 9.65 -3.40
CA TYR A 106 -10.08 8.40 -4.09
C TYR A 106 -11.32 8.48 -5.00
N LEU A 107 -12.29 9.35 -4.69
CA LEU A 107 -13.43 9.60 -5.59
C LEU A 107 -13.01 10.23 -6.94
N ILE A 108 -11.84 10.85 -6.99
CA ILE A 108 -11.28 11.47 -8.20
C ILE A 108 -10.34 10.48 -8.89
N THR A 109 -9.39 9.92 -8.14
CA THR A 109 -8.33 9.07 -8.70
C THR A 109 -8.84 7.73 -9.20
N HIS A 110 -9.94 7.22 -8.64
CA HIS A 110 -10.57 5.97 -9.04
C HIS A 110 -11.89 6.19 -9.82
N GLU A 111 -12.19 7.42 -10.24
CA GLU A 111 -13.42 7.71 -10.99
C GLU A 111 -13.53 6.80 -12.23
N PRO A 112 -14.72 6.21 -12.50
CA PRO A 112 -14.97 5.38 -13.68
C PRO A 112 -14.62 6.08 -14.99
N LYS A 113 -13.79 5.43 -15.81
CA LYS A 113 -13.35 5.89 -17.12
C LYS A 113 -13.37 4.73 -18.12
N CYS A 114 -13.59 5.04 -19.39
CA CYS A 114 -13.49 4.02 -20.45
C CYS A 114 -12.03 3.54 -20.59
N LEU A 115 -11.78 2.23 -20.47
CA LEU A 115 -10.45 1.63 -20.59
C LEU A 115 -9.75 1.94 -21.93
N ALA A 116 -10.52 2.10 -23.01
CA ALA A 116 -9.97 2.36 -24.33
C ALA A 116 -9.58 3.83 -24.56
N CYS A 117 -10.41 4.79 -24.13
CA CYS A 117 -10.26 6.20 -24.49
C CYS A 117 -10.08 7.15 -23.29
N GLY A 118 -10.10 6.63 -22.07
CA GLY A 118 -9.84 7.36 -20.82
C GLY A 118 -10.93 8.35 -20.40
N ARG A 119 -12.05 8.44 -21.12
CA ARG A 119 -13.11 9.42 -20.83
C ARG A 119 -14.02 8.96 -19.69
N PRO A 120 -14.35 9.85 -18.73
CA PRO A 120 -15.21 9.58 -17.59
C PRO A 120 -16.72 9.53 -17.94
N ASN A 121 -17.53 9.09 -16.97
CA ASN A 121 -18.97 8.86 -17.15
C ASN A 121 -19.80 10.13 -17.40
N ASN A 122 -19.33 11.29 -16.95
CA ASN A 122 -19.97 12.57 -17.25
C ASN A 122 -19.74 13.05 -18.70
N VAL A 123 -18.82 12.40 -19.43
CA VAL A 123 -18.53 12.67 -20.86
C VAL A 123 -19.10 11.57 -21.77
N ARG A 124 -19.13 10.32 -21.31
CA ARG A 124 -19.62 9.17 -22.07
C ARG A 124 -20.48 8.27 -21.18
N SER A 125 -21.53 7.67 -21.70
CA SER A 125 -22.21 6.57 -21.00
C SER A 125 -21.26 5.38 -20.89
N LEU A 126 -20.97 4.94 -19.66
CA LEU A 126 -20.09 3.81 -19.40
C LEU A 126 -20.86 2.54 -19.06
N THR A 127 -20.40 1.41 -19.61
CA THR A 127 -20.84 0.06 -19.29
C THR A 127 -19.72 -0.66 -18.53
N PRO A 128 -20.00 -1.30 -17.38
CA PRO A 128 -18.99 -2.09 -16.67
C PRO A 128 -18.69 -3.40 -17.41
N CYS A 129 -17.48 -3.92 -17.21
CA CYS A 129 -17.14 -5.28 -17.58
C CYS A 129 -18.04 -6.26 -16.83
N ALA A 130 -18.70 -7.17 -17.55
CA ALA A 130 -19.66 -8.12 -16.98
C ALA A 130 -19.05 -9.12 -15.97
N ASP A 131 -17.73 -9.33 -16.00
CA ASP A 131 -17.05 -10.27 -15.12
C ASP A 131 -16.52 -9.57 -13.85
N CYS A 132 -15.61 -8.59 -13.98
CA CYS A 132 -15.03 -7.93 -12.81
C CYS A 132 -15.84 -6.76 -12.25
N ASN A 133 -16.74 -6.16 -13.01
CA ASN A 133 -17.48 -4.93 -12.68
C ASN A 133 -16.64 -3.68 -12.35
N THR A 134 -15.31 -3.77 -12.32
CA THR A 134 -14.42 -2.65 -11.96
C THR A 134 -13.98 -1.81 -13.18
N VAL A 135 -13.80 -2.45 -14.33
CA VAL A 135 -13.38 -1.79 -15.57
C VAL A 135 -14.61 -1.37 -16.38
N PHE A 136 -14.51 -0.24 -17.07
CA PHE A 136 -15.62 0.31 -17.85
C PHE A 136 -15.23 0.55 -19.31
N TYR A 137 -16.22 0.55 -20.21
CA TYR A 137 -16.08 0.91 -21.62
C TYR A 137 -17.29 1.72 -22.09
N CYS A 138 -17.16 2.53 -23.14
CA CYS A 138 -18.26 3.40 -23.61
C CYS A 138 -18.92 2.97 -24.93
N SER A 139 -18.42 1.93 -25.59
CA SER A 139 -19.01 1.37 -26.82
C SER A 139 -18.49 -0.05 -27.08
N PRO A 140 -19.20 -0.87 -27.88
CA PRO A 140 -18.71 -2.17 -28.31
C PRO A 140 -17.34 -2.10 -28.98
N ALA A 141 -17.13 -1.14 -29.89
CA ALA A 141 -15.84 -0.94 -30.56
C ALA A 141 -14.69 -0.65 -29.57
N HIS A 142 -14.93 0.17 -28.54
CA HIS A 142 -13.94 0.42 -27.49
C HIS A 142 -13.69 -0.81 -26.64
N TRP A 143 -14.71 -1.62 -26.37
CA TRP A 143 -14.54 -2.88 -25.66
C TRP A 143 -13.70 -3.87 -26.46
N ASP A 144 -14.03 -4.08 -27.73
CA ASP A 144 -13.30 -5.01 -28.60
C ASP A 144 -11.82 -4.67 -28.71
N ALA A 145 -11.48 -3.38 -28.70
CA ALA A 145 -10.09 -2.92 -28.73
C ALA A 145 -9.27 -3.27 -27.47
N VAL A 146 -9.91 -3.46 -26.31
CA VAL A 146 -9.19 -3.65 -25.03
C VAL A 146 -9.53 -4.94 -24.30
N ARG A 147 -10.58 -5.67 -24.71
CA ARG A 147 -11.07 -6.85 -24.00
C ARG A 147 -10.01 -7.94 -23.88
N LYS A 148 -9.20 -8.15 -24.93
CA LYS A 148 -8.19 -9.21 -24.96
C LYS A 148 -7.11 -8.96 -23.89
N THR A 149 -6.54 -7.75 -23.85
CA THR A 149 -5.52 -7.39 -22.86
C THR A 149 -6.11 -7.28 -21.45
N HIS A 150 -7.36 -6.82 -21.31
CA HIS A 150 -8.04 -6.80 -20.02
C HIS A 150 -8.24 -8.21 -19.43
N MET A 151 -8.67 -9.18 -20.25
CA MET A 151 -8.97 -10.54 -19.80
C MET A 151 -7.71 -11.38 -19.59
N ASN A 152 -6.76 -11.28 -20.52
CA ASN A 152 -5.62 -12.19 -20.57
C ASN A 152 -4.30 -11.57 -20.08
N GLY A 153 -4.28 -10.25 -19.81
CA GLY A 153 -3.06 -9.51 -19.53
C GLY A 153 -2.21 -9.28 -20.79
N SER A 154 -1.08 -8.60 -20.58
CA SER A 154 0.07 -8.57 -21.48
C SER A 154 1.16 -9.49 -20.90
N ASP A 155 2.18 -9.87 -21.68
CA ASP A 155 3.28 -10.70 -21.16
C ASP A 155 3.94 -10.01 -19.95
N GLY A 156 4.00 -10.72 -18.81
CA GLY A 156 4.56 -10.22 -17.55
C GLY A 156 3.62 -9.35 -16.70
N GLU A 157 2.43 -8.98 -17.18
CA GLU A 157 1.45 -8.19 -16.41
C GLU A 157 0.38 -9.07 -15.73
N PRO A 158 -0.09 -8.70 -14.52
CA PRO A 158 -1.25 -9.34 -13.92
C PRO A 158 -2.48 -9.26 -14.83
N LYS A 159 -3.25 -10.36 -14.89
CA LYS A 159 -4.51 -10.42 -15.64
C LYS A 159 -5.54 -9.45 -15.04
N GLN A 160 -5.68 -8.27 -15.62
CA GLN A 160 -6.45 -7.15 -15.04
C GLN A 160 -7.86 -7.53 -14.59
N CYS A 161 -8.60 -8.33 -15.38
CA CYS A 161 -9.94 -8.77 -14.99
C CYS A 161 -9.93 -9.64 -13.72
N ALA A 162 -9.05 -10.64 -13.67
CA ALA A 162 -8.93 -11.55 -12.53
C ALA A 162 -8.45 -10.81 -11.27
N THR A 163 -7.43 -9.94 -11.41
CA THR A 163 -6.93 -9.12 -10.30
C THR A 163 -8.01 -8.20 -9.73
N ASN A 164 -8.82 -7.57 -10.58
CA ASN A 164 -9.94 -6.75 -10.10
C ASN A 164 -11.00 -7.58 -9.33
N LYS A 165 -11.26 -8.82 -9.73
CA LYS A 165 -12.15 -9.72 -8.98
C LYS A 165 -11.56 -10.08 -7.61
N GLN A 166 -10.26 -10.34 -7.55
CA GLN A 166 -9.55 -10.58 -6.29
C GLN A 166 -9.69 -9.37 -5.35
N ILE A 167 -9.47 -8.15 -5.85
CA ILE A 167 -9.60 -6.91 -5.08
C ILE A 167 -11.01 -6.76 -4.51
N ARG A 168 -12.05 -6.92 -5.34
CA ARG A 168 -13.44 -6.82 -4.88
C ARG A 168 -13.78 -7.89 -3.84
N ALA A 169 -13.32 -9.11 -4.04
CA ALA A 169 -13.54 -10.21 -3.09
C ALA A 169 -12.84 -9.93 -1.74
N HIS A 170 -11.64 -9.35 -1.78
CA HIS A 170 -10.92 -8.95 -0.58
C HIS A 170 -11.63 -7.80 0.16
N GLU A 171 -12.01 -6.73 -0.53
CA GLU A 171 -12.70 -5.61 0.10
C GLU A 171 -14.06 -6.02 0.67
N ALA A 172 -14.81 -6.88 -0.03
CA ALA A 172 -16.05 -7.46 0.49
C ALA A 172 -15.78 -8.27 1.78
N PHE A 173 -14.67 -9.01 1.84
CA PHE A 173 -14.26 -9.71 3.06
C PHE A 173 -13.93 -8.74 4.21
N LEU A 174 -13.24 -7.63 3.96
CA LEU A 174 -12.90 -6.64 4.99
C LEU A 174 -14.13 -5.96 5.63
N VAL A 175 -15.28 -5.95 4.95
CA VAL A 175 -16.53 -5.41 5.50
C VAL A 175 -17.23 -6.41 6.44
N THR A 176 -16.88 -7.70 6.39
CA THR A 176 -17.38 -8.74 7.31
C THR A 176 -16.77 -8.61 8.71
N GLU A 177 -17.38 -9.26 9.70
CA GLU A 177 -16.85 -9.29 11.07
C GLU A 177 -15.46 -9.94 11.14
N ALA A 178 -15.25 -11.04 10.40
CA ALA A 178 -13.96 -11.72 10.33
C ALA A 178 -12.88 -10.82 9.72
N GLY A 179 -13.18 -10.13 8.62
CA GLY A 179 -12.26 -9.20 7.98
C GLY A 179 -11.93 -7.99 8.85
N LYS A 180 -12.93 -7.40 9.53
CA LYS A 180 -12.73 -6.31 10.51
C LYS A 180 -11.85 -6.75 11.68
N ARG A 181 -12.07 -7.97 12.18
CA ARG A 181 -11.25 -8.55 13.24
C ARG A 181 -9.80 -8.72 12.79
N LEU A 182 -9.55 -9.15 11.56
CA LEU A 182 -8.19 -9.27 11.04
C LEU A 182 -7.51 -7.90 10.85
N ALA A 183 -8.22 -6.93 10.26
CA ALA A 183 -7.68 -5.60 9.98
C ALA A 183 -7.35 -4.77 11.24
N THR A 184 -7.93 -5.11 12.38
CA THR A 184 -7.73 -4.39 13.65
C THR A 184 -6.65 -5.02 14.53
N ARG A 185 -6.10 -6.17 14.15
CA ARG A 185 -5.08 -6.86 14.93
C ARG A 185 -3.71 -6.23 14.73
N SER A 186 -3.05 -5.96 15.86
CA SER A 186 -1.65 -5.55 15.91
C SER A 186 -0.66 -6.64 15.53
N CYS A 187 -1.10 -7.89 15.46
CA CYS A 187 -0.30 -9.03 15.03
C CYS A 187 -1.24 -10.13 14.52
N VAL A 188 -0.85 -10.78 13.42
CA VAL A 188 -1.66 -11.86 12.83
C VAL A 188 -1.43 -13.16 13.58
N THR A 189 -0.24 -13.42 14.12
CA THR A 189 0.03 -14.63 14.89
C THR A 189 0.03 -14.31 16.40
N GLN A 190 -0.61 -15.14 17.22
CA GLN A 190 -0.44 -15.06 18.69
C GLN A 190 0.52 -16.14 19.20
N ARG A 191 1.13 -16.89 18.27
CA ARG A 191 2.04 -17.98 18.60
C ARG A 191 3.47 -17.46 18.51
N ILE A 192 4.12 -17.40 19.65
CA ILE A 192 5.56 -17.21 19.71
C ILE A 192 6.20 -18.55 19.30
N ALA A 193 7.03 -18.51 18.26
CA ALA A 193 7.79 -19.66 17.80
C ALA A 193 8.74 -20.15 18.90
N GLU A 194 9.00 -21.45 18.95
CA GLU A 194 9.95 -22.02 19.91
C GLU A 194 11.40 -21.76 19.49
N THR A 195 11.65 -21.79 18.18
CA THR A 195 12.95 -21.50 17.56
C THR A 195 12.77 -20.68 16.29
N TRP A 196 13.81 -19.98 15.86
CA TRP A 196 13.87 -19.41 14.51
C TRP A 196 13.77 -20.53 13.48
N VAL A 197 12.91 -20.33 12.48
CA VAL A 197 12.80 -21.21 11.31
C VAL A 197 13.05 -20.34 10.08
N PRO A 198 14.08 -20.65 9.27
CA PRO A 198 14.37 -19.90 8.06
C PRO A 198 13.15 -19.78 7.14
N LEU A 199 13.01 -18.59 6.55
CA LEU A 199 12.03 -18.32 5.51
C LEU A 199 12.46 -18.98 4.20
N GLY A 200 11.49 -19.43 3.41
CA GLY A 200 11.74 -20.02 2.10
C GLY A 200 12.50 -19.06 1.18
N SER A 201 13.46 -19.59 0.43
CA SER A 201 14.30 -18.87 -0.54
C SER A 201 13.95 -19.21 -1.99
N ASP A 202 12.87 -19.97 -2.22
CA ASP A 202 12.57 -20.60 -3.50
C ASP A 202 12.02 -19.61 -4.53
N GLY A 203 12.95 -18.92 -5.21
CA GLY A 203 12.62 -18.12 -6.38
C GLY A 203 11.64 -16.98 -6.07
N ASP A 204 10.89 -16.58 -7.09
CA ASP A 204 9.94 -15.45 -7.03
C ASP A 204 8.54 -15.88 -6.53
N GLU A 205 8.40 -17.11 -6.05
CA GLU A 205 7.13 -17.64 -5.54
C GLU A 205 6.82 -17.11 -4.14
N LEU A 206 5.57 -16.68 -3.96
CA LEU A 206 5.08 -16.10 -2.72
C LEU A 206 4.84 -17.20 -1.67
N GLN A 207 5.46 -17.08 -0.50
CA GLN A 207 5.57 -18.15 0.51
C GLN A 207 4.45 -18.12 1.58
N TRP A 208 3.41 -17.31 1.36
CA TRP A 208 2.40 -16.99 2.37
C TRP A 208 1.56 -18.19 2.81
N GLU A 209 1.06 -19.00 1.87
CA GLU A 209 0.16 -20.10 2.21
C GLU A 209 0.86 -21.18 3.03
N GLU A 210 2.10 -21.53 2.67
CA GLU A 210 2.89 -22.51 3.41
C GLU A 210 3.12 -22.07 4.86
N LYS A 211 3.45 -20.79 5.08
CA LYS A 211 3.87 -20.30 6.41
C LYS A 211 2.74 -19.74 7.27
N PHE A 212 1.59 -19.38 6.70
CA PHE A 212 0.47 -18.77 7.44
C PHE A 212 -0.88 -19.47 7.19
N GLY A 213 -0.98 -20.38 6.21
CA GLY A 213 -2.25 -21.00 5.82
C GLY A 213 -2.90 -21.78 6.97
N GLU A 214 -2.16 -22.67 7.62
CA GLU A 214 -2.68 -23.46 8.75
C GLU A 214 -3.04 -22.57 9.96
N GLU A 215 -2.21 -21.57 10.25
CA GLU A 215 -2.44 -20.64 11.37
C GLU A 215 -3.71 -19.82 11.17
N LEU A 216 -3.93 -19.30 9.96
CA LEU A 216 -5.14 -18.56 9.62
C LEU A 216 -6.37 -19.48 9.62
N ARG A 217 -6.25 -20.72 9.14
CA ARG A 217 -7.34 -21.71 9.22
C ARG A 217 -7.74 -21.97 10.67
N ALA A 218 -6.77 -22.21 11.54
CA ALA A 218 -7.02 -22.42 12.97
C ALA A 218 -7.64 -21.18 13.63
N MET A 219 -7.10 -19.99 13.33
CA MET A 219 -7.56 -18.72 13.88
C MET A 219 -9.02 -18.41 13.57
N PHE A 220 -9.46 -18.71 12.35
CA PHE A 220 -10.81 -18.43 11.86
C PHE A 220 -11.72 -19.65 11.87
N ALA A 221 -11.27 -20.76 12.45
CA ALA A 221 -11.99 -22.04 12.51
C ALA A 221 -12.51 -22.49 11.12
N LEU A 222 -11.67 -22.33 10.09
CA LEU A 222 -12.00 -22.70 8.72
C LEU A 222 -11.93 -24.23 8.58
N ALA A 223 -12.92 -24.83 7.95
CA ALA A 223 -12.85 -26.25 7.59
C ALA A 223 -11.73 -26.47 6.55
N GLY A 224 -11.23 -27.70 6.43
CA GLY A 224 -10.14 -28.02 5.49
C GLY A 224 -10.46 -27.67 4.03
N ALA A 225 -11.73 -27.73 3.63
CA ALA A 225 -12.19 -27.37 2.28
C ALA A 225 -12.45 -25.86 2.10
N ASP A 226 -12.52 -25.07 3.17
CA ASP A 226 -12.81 -23.65 3.07
C ASP A 226 -11.61 -22.89 2.49
N PRO A 227 -11.81 -21.90 1.60
CA PRO A 227 -10.71 -21.14 1.01
C PRO A 227 -10.08 -20.19 2.04
N VAL A 228 -8.76 -20.32 2.25
CA VAL A 228 -7.98 -19.43 3.13
C VAL A 228 -7.47 -18.18 2.41
N GLU A 229 -7.55 -18.15 1.07
CA GLU A 229 -6.95 -17.14 0.20
C GLU A 229 -7.29 -15.70 0.61
N ARG A 230 -8.56 -15.42 0.94
CA ARG A 230 -9.00 -14.07 1.36
C ARG A 230 -8.37 -13.64 2.69
N HIS A 231 -8.15 -14.58 3.59
CA HIS A 231 -7.46 -14.35 4.86
C HIS A 231 -5.97 -14.12 4.61
N LEU A 232 -5.36 -14.88 3.70
CA LEU A 232 -3.96 -14.65 3.28
C LEU A 232 -3.79 -13.28 2.64
N TRP A 233 -4.68 -12.85 1.73
CA TRP A 233 -4.61 -11.51 1.14
C TRP A 233 -4.68 -10.42 2.20
N ALA A 234 -5.62 -10.55 3.14
CA ALA A 234 -5.78 -9.58 4.23
C ALA A 234 -4.63 -9.58 5.25
N ALA A 235 -4.03 -10.74 5.52
CA ALA A 235 -2.88 -10.85 6.43
C ALA A 235 -1.58 -10.38 5.78
N SER A 236 -1.36 -10.74 4.52
CA SER A 236 -0.10 -10.44 3.79
C SER A 236 0.15 -8.95 3.60
N ASP A 237 -0.89 -8.12 3.45
CA ASP A 237 -0.71 -6.69 3.23
C ASP A 237 0.04 -6.00 4.38
N PRO A 238 -0.42 -6.04 5.64
CA PRO A 238 0.32 -5.47 6.76
C PRO A 238 1.56 -6.28 7.16
N LEU A 239 1.54 -7.62 7.02
CA LEU A 239 2.68 -8.46 7.40
C LEU A 239 3.85 -8.38 6.42
N SER A 240 3.65 -7.84 5.23
CA SER A 240 4.71 -7.73 4.23
C SER A 240 5.94 -6.99 4.77
N MET A 241 5.74 -5.93 5.57
CA MET A 241 6.82 -5.18 6.20
C MET A 241 7.70 -6.05 7.15
N PRO A 242 7.18 -6.63 8.25
CA PRO A 242 8.00 -7.43 9.16
C PRO A 242 8.57 -8.69 8.50
N MET A 243 7.84 -9.33 7.59
CA MET A 243 8.34 -10.51 6.89
C MET A 243 9.48 -10.16 5.93
N THR A 244 9.41 -9.00 5.27
CA THR A 244 10.52 -8.48 4.45
C THR A 244 11.75 -8.17 5.31
N VAL A 245 11.57 -7.62 6.51
CA VAL A 245 12.68 -7.40 7.46
C VAL A 245 13.35 -8.73 7.83
N LEU A 246 12.58 -9.75 8.18
CA LEU A 246 13.11 -11.07 8.53
C LEU A 246 13.82 -11.72 7.35
N TYR A 247 13.25 -11.61 6.15
CA TYR A 247 13.88 -12.15 4.93
C TYR A 247 15.18 -11.43 4.60
N ALA A 248 15.23 -10.10 4.70
CA ALA A 248 16.45 -9.34 4.49
C ALA A 248 17.53 -9.68 5.54
N LEU A 249 17.15 -9.83 6.81
CA LEU A 249 18.07 -10.26 7.87
C LEU A 249 18.63 -11.67 7.61
N GLN A 250 17.82 -12.60 7.13
CA GLN A 250 18.28 -13.93 6.75
C GLN A 250 19.30 -13.86 5.61
N GLU A 251 18.97 -13.16 4.53
CA GLU A 251 19.77 -13.18 3.29
C GLU A 251 21.03 -12.30 3.38
N LEU A 252 21.05 -11.24 4.20
CA LEU A 252 22.23 -10.37 4.38
C LEU A 252 23.22 -10.88 5.44
N ASN A 253 22.94 -12.02 6.06
CA ASN A 253 23.82 -12.62 7.06
C ASN A 253 24.21 -14.04 6.64
N ASP A 254 25.51 -14.34 6.66
CA ASP A 254 26.04 -15.66 6.27
C ASP A 254 25.58 -16.81 7.18
N THR A 255 25.08 -16.47 8.38
CA THR A 255 24.60 -17.44 9.37
C THR A 255 23.40 -16.89 10.14
N ASP A 256 22.62 -17.78 10.76
CA ASP A 256 21.51 -17.42 11.65
C ASP A 256 21.94 -16.80 13.00
N ALA A 257 23.18 -16.34 13.15
CA ALA A 257 23.64 -15.70 14.40
C ALA A 257 22.83 -14.44 14.75
N TRP A 258 22.33 -13.71 13.75
CA TRP A 258 21.45 -12.55 13.95
C TRP A 258 20.16 -12.93 14.71
N SER A 259 19.62 -14.12 14.48
CA SER A 259 18.38 -14.62 15.10
C SER A 259 18.53 -14.95 16.59
N ARG A 260 19.76 -14.99 17.11
CA ARG A 260 20.09 -15.30 18.51
C ARG A 260 20.41 -14.07 19.35
N LYS A 261 20.36 -12.88 18.76
CA LYS A 261 20.59 -11.62 19.48
C LYS A 261 19.45 -11.36 20.46
N ASP A 262 19.80 -10.81 21.62
CA ASP A 262 18.81 -10.38 22.63
C ASP A 262 18.09 -9.08 22.20
N THR A 263 18.79 -8.21 21.46
CA THR A 263 18.24 -6.95 20.91
C THR A 263 18.40 -6.92 19.39
N LEU A 264 17.32 -6.53 18.69
CA LEU A 264 17.36 -6.15 17.27
C LEU A 264 17.02 -4.67 17.10
N VAL A 265 17.81 -3.96 16.29
CA VAL A 265 17.64 -2.55 15.96
C VAL A 265 17.36 -2.40 14.46
N ILE A 266 16.18 -1.92 14.13
CA ILE A 266 15.72 -1.72 12.75
C ILE A 266 15.50 -0.22 12.49
N HIS A 267 16.08 0.31 11.43
CA HIS A 267 15.84 1.70 11.00
C HIS A 267 14.96 1.70 9.75
N VAL A 268 13.75 2.23 9.87
CA VAL A 268 12.81 2.44 8.75
C VAL A 268 13.04 3.84 8.18
N LEU A 269 13.54 3.90 6.96
CA LEU A 269 13.91 5.12 6.23
C LEU A 269 12.75 5.58 5.34
N GLY A 270 12.58 6.90 5.20
CA GLY A 270 11.48 7.46 4.42
C GLY A 270 10.10 7.13 5.00
N ALA A 271 10.01 6.97 6.32
CA ALA A 271 8.79 6.50 6.97
C ALA A 271 7.62 7.48 6.79
N TYR A 272 6.47 6.96 6.38
CA TYR A 272 5.24 7.72 6.16
C TYR A 272 4.04 7.12 6.88
N GLU A 273 2.81 7.41 6.43
CA GLU A 273 1.56 6.97 7.05
C GLU A 273 1.51 5.45 7.26
N MET A 274 1.92 4.67 6.26
CA MET A 274 1.80 3.21 6.29
C MET A 274 2.66 2.58 7.39
N GLU A 275 3.94 2.95 7.46
CA GLU A 275 4.89 2.39 8.43
C GLU A 275 4.52 2.82 9.85
N VAL A 276 4.06 4.08 10.04
CA VAL A 276 3.72 4.61 11.37
C VAL A 276 2.38 4.05 11.87
N PHE A 277 1.36 3.97 11.01
CA PHE A 277 0.04 3.48 11.40
C PHE A 277 0.07 1.95 11.57
N GLY A 278 0.88 1.27 10.76
CA GLY A 278 1.16 -0.16 10.85
C GLY A 278 2.20 -0.55 11.91
N ALA A 279 2.81 0.38 12.63
CA ALA A 279 3.98 0.12 13.47
C ALA A 279 3.82 -1.04 14.48
N ALA A 280 2.60 -1.32 14.94
CA ALA A 280 2.35 -2.45 15.84
C ALA A 280 2.63 -3.82 15.19
N ILE A 281 2.46 -3.94 13.86
CA ILE A 281 2.65 -5.19 13.13
C ILE A 281 4.07 -5.74 13.19
N PHE A 282 5.06 -4.87 13.46
CA PHE A 282 6.46 -5.29 13.60
C PHE A 282 6.71 -6.22 14.80
N GLU A 283 5.77 -6.36 15.74
CA GLU A 283 5.88 -7.40 16.77
C GLU A 283 5.85 -8.83 16.24
N GLU A 284 5.39 -9.04 15.00
CA GLU A 284 5.57 -10.34 14.33
C GLU A 284 7.04 -10.80 14.36
N ILE A 285 8.01 -9.87 14.31
CA ILE A 285 9.44 -10.19 14.44
C ILE A 285 9.74 -10.88 15.79
N LEU A 286 9.15 -10.40 16.90
CA LEU A 286 9.33 -11.02 18.22
C LEU A 286 8.66 -12.39 18.31
N HIS A 287 7.57 -12.60 17.57
CA HIS A 287 6.90 -13.90 17.54
C HIS A 287 7.67 -14.92 16.70
N ARG A 288 8.35 -14.48 15.64
CA ARG A 288 9.13 -15.36 14.75
C ARG A 288 10.56 -15.62 15.22
N VAL A 289 11.16 -14.69 15.97
CA VAL A 289 12.55 -14.76 16.42
C VAL A 289 12.61 -14.79 17.97
N PRO A 290 12.41 -15.96 18.60
CA PRO A 290 12.15 -16.04 20.04
C PRO A 290 13.34 -15.70 20.94
N ALA A 291 14.57 -15.68 20.43
CA ALA A 291 15.71 -15.23 21.22
C ALA A 291 15.75 -13.70 21.40
N VAL A 292 15.07 -12.95 20.52
CA VAL A 292 14.99 -11.49 20.57
C VAL A 292 14.02 -11.08 21.66
N LYS A 293 14.51 -10.35 22.64
CA LYS A 293 13.71 -9.78 23.72
C LYS A 293 13.41 -8.31 23.50
N HIS A 294 14.31 -7.58 22.85
CA HIS A 294 14.16 -6.15 22.66
C HIS A 294 14.18 -5.79 21.17
N LEU A 295 13.04 -5.38 20.64
CA LEU A 295 12.92 -4.85 19.29
C LEU A 295 12.87 -3.32 19.35
N GLN A 296 13.85 -2.66 18.73
CA GLN A 296 13.92 -1.21 18.62
C GLN A 296 13.74 -0.81 17.16
N ILE A 297 12.79 0.09 16.91
CA ILE A 297 12.47 0.54 15.55
C ILE A 297 12.56 2.05 15.50
N LEU A 298 13.44 2.58 14.66
CA LEU A 298 13.50 4.01 14.36
C LEU A 298 12.73 4.28 13.06
N PHE A 299 11.68 5.07 13.13
CA PHE A 299 11.03 5.64 11.95
C PHE A 299 11.66 7.00 11.65
N CYS A 300 12.22 7.16 10.45
CA CYS A 300 12.99 8.32 10.03
C CYS A 300 12.41 8.92 8.75
N GLY A 301 12.05 10.20 8.76
CA GLY A 301 11.61 10.93 7.56
C GLY A 301 10.96 12.28 7.87
N PRO A 302 11.19 13.33 7.06
CA PRO A 302 10.60 14.66 7.30
C PRO A 302 9.06 14.68 7.29
N GLU A 303 8.44 13.75 6.57
CA GLU A 303 6.99 13.61 6.39
C GLU A 303 6.28 13.25 7.71
N LEU A 304 7.02 12.74 8.69
CA LEU A 304 6.52 12.52 10.06
C LEU A 304 6.06 13.81 10.75
N MET A 305 6.38 14.99 10.19
CA MET A 305 5.84 16.28 10.63
C MET A 305 4.39 16.53 10.21
N ALA A 306 3.84 15.73 9.29
CA ALA A 306 2.46 15.90 8.86
C ALA A 306 1.48 15.77 10.05
N PRO A 307 0.47 16.65 10.21
CA PRO A 307 -0.34 16.70 11.42
C PRO A 307 -1.04 15.39 11.79
N HIS A 308 -1.48 14.61 10.80
CA HIS A 308 -2.14 13.32 11.01
C HIS A 308 -1.14 12.26 11.52
N ILE A 309 0.06 12.17 10.93
CA ILE A 309 1.15 11.31 11.43
C ILE A 309 1.61 11.76 12.81
N ARG A 310 1.88 13.05 13.01
CA ARG A 310 2.35 13.59 14.30
C ARG A 310 1.36 13.32 15.43
N SER A 311 0.06 13.35 15.14
CA SER A 311 -0.98 12.97 16.10
C SER A 311 -0.90 11.49 16.48
N GLN A 312 -0.72 10.61 15.49
CA GLN A 312 -0.49 9.18 15.73
C GLN A 312 0.79 8.93 16.54
N ILE A 313 1.89 9.61 16.23
CA ILE A 313 3.16 9.52 16.97
C ILE A 313 2.98 9.97 18.43
N LYS A 314 2.18 11.02 18.69
CA LYS A 314 1.90 11.44 20.07
C LYS A 314 1.13 10.36 20.81
N LEU A 315 0.13 9.72 20.18
CA LEU A 315 -0.59 8.60 20.78
C LEU A 315 0.36 7.46 21.14
N THR A 316 1.31 7.11 20.26
CA THR A 316 2.28 6.03 20.53
C THR A 316 3.33 6.42 21.60
N LYS A 317 3.79 7.67 21.62
CA LYS A 317 4.77 8.19 22.60
C LYS A 317 4.20 8.39 24.01
N THR A 318 2.92 8.79 24.12
CA THR A 318 2.30 9.13 25.41
C THR A 318 2.17 7.92 26.34
N PHE A 319 2.24 6.70 25.81
CA PHE A 319 2.05 5.52 26.65
C PHE A 319 3.27 5.04 27.42
N GLY A 320 4.54 5.32 27.06
CA GLY A 320 5.72 4.91 27.86
C GLY A 320 5.80 3.43 28.31
N VAL A 321 4.84 2.63 27.88
CA VAL A 321 4.50 1.27 28.30
C VAL A 321 4.92 0.38 27.16
N ASN A 322 5.53 -0.73 27.52
CA ASN A 322 5.85 -1.80 26.60
C ASN A 322 4.66 -2.07 25.65
N GLN A 323 4.83 -1.78 24.36
CA GLN A 323 3.76 -1.81 23.36
C GLN A 323 3.48 -3.22 22.81
N CYS A 324 4.20 -4.23 23.30
CA CYS A 324 3.96 -5.62 22.97
C CYS A 324 2.56 -6.10 23.38
N CYS A 325 2.08 -7.18 22.79
CA CYS A 325 0.95 -7.98 23.22
C CYS A 325 1.15 -8.59 24.62
N ALA A 326 0.09 -9.20 25.17
CA ALA A 326 0.12 -9.77 26.51
C ALA A 326 1.19 -10.87 26.67
N ASP A 327 1.35 -11.74 25.67
CA ASP A 327 2.28 -12.86 25.73
C ASP A 327 3.74 -12.39 25.72
N CYS A 328 4.09 -11.49 24.80
CA CYS A 328 5.41 -10.86 24.77
C CYS A 328 5.73 -10.08 26.05
N ARG A 329 4.75 -9.36 26.62
CA ARG A 329 4.94 -8.68 27.92
C ARG A 329 5.14 -9.69 29.06
N GLY A 330 4.42 -10.80 29.06
CA GLY A 330 4.58 -11.88 30.03
C GLY A 330 5.96 -12.54 30.01
N LEU A 331 6.64 -12.48 28.85
CA LEU A 331 8.01 -12.96 28.64
C LEU A 331 9.08 -11.85 28.78
N ASP A 332 8.72 -10.70 29.34
CA ASP A 332 9.60 -9.52 29.51
C ASP A 332 10.22 -9.02 28.19
N ARG A 333 9.52 -9.20 27.07
CA ARG A 333 9.94 -8.72 25.75
C ARG A 333 9.37 -7.35 25.44
N THR A 334 10.13 -6.47 24.82
CA THR A 334 9.75 -5.09 24.53
C THR A 334 9.84 -4.74 23.04
N ARG A 335 8.82 -4.05 22.54
CA ARG A 335 8.84 -3.34 21.25
C ARG A 335 8.85 -1.83 21.50
N ARG A 336 9.89 -1.13 21.04
CA ARG A 336 10.07 0.32 21.20
C ARG A 336 10.11 1.01 19.86
N HIS A 337 9.27 2.03 19.68
CA HIS A 337 9.26 2.88 18.50
C HIS A 337 9.89 4.23 18.81
N MET A 338 10.87 4.61 18.01
CA MET A 338 11.56 5.89 18.02
C MET A 338 11.23 6.63 16.73
N PHE A 339 11.23 7.95 16.77
CA PHE A 339 10.82 8.77 15.63
C PHE A 339 11.73 9.99 15.50
N THR A 340 12.25 10.19 14.30
CA THR A 340 12.99 11.41 13.92
C THR A 340 12.45 11.97 12.61
N THR A 341 12.36 13.29 12.54
CA THR A 341 11.86 14.00 11.34
C THR A 341 12.98 14.59 10.50
N GLU A 342 14.21 14.18 10.80
CA GLU A 342 15.38 14.50 9.99
C GLU A 342 15.47 13.54 8.80
N LEU A 343 16.15 13.97 7.75
CA LEU A 343 16.68 13.05 6.75
C LEU A 343 17.71 12.13 7.42
N TYR A 344 17.86 10.91 6.90
CA TYR A 344 18.68 9.90 7.60
C TYR A 344 20.15 10.33 7.73
N HIS A 345 20.76 10.89 6.68
CA HIS A 345 22.12 11.42 6.73
C HIS A 345 22.29 12.55 7.77
N ALA A 346 21.29 13.42 7.92
CA ALA A 346 21.29 14.47 8.94
C ALA A 346 21.19 13.88 10.36
N PHE A 347 20.34 12.86 10.54
CA PHE A 347 20.26 12.12 11.80
C PHE A 347 21.58 11.42 12.15
N LEU A 348 22.23 10.77 11.18
CA LEU A 348 23.54 10.15 11.38
C LEU A 348 24.58 11.18 11.84
N ALA A 349 24.60 12.35 11.20
CA ALA A 349 25.50 13.44 11.55
C ALA A 349 25.22 13.98 12.96
N SER A 350 23.94 14.13 13.35
CA SER A 350 23.54 14.65 14.67
C SER A 350 23.87 13.69 15.82
N GLN A 351 23.88 12.38 15.57
CA GLN A 351 24.30 11.38 16.56
C GLN A 351 25.82 11.33 16.77
N GLY A 352 26.62 11.68 15.75
CA GLY A 352 28.08 11.67 15.82
C GLY A 352 28.64 10.32 16.28
N SER A 353 29.49 10.33 17.31
CA SER A 353 30.13 9.11 17.87
C SER A 353 29.18 8.22 18.68
N ARG A 354 27.96 8.67 18.99
CA ARG A 354 26.97 7.87 19.73
C ARG A 354 26.18 6.92 18.81
N PHE A 355 26.24 7.13 17.50
CA PHE A 355 25.52 6.31 16.55
C PHE A 355 26.08 4.89 16.53
N GLN A 356 25.19 3.91 16.63
CA GLN A 356 25.50 2.51 16.37
C GLN A 356 24.75 2.07 15.11
N ASN A 357 25.41 1.29 14.26
CA ASN A 357 24.76 0.74 13.08
C ASN A 357 23.55 -0.11 13.51
N PRO A 358 22.40 0.02 12.85
CA PRO A 358 21.29 -0.89 13.06
C PRO A 358 21.66 -2.30 12.55
N ASP A 359 20.89 -3.30 12.98
CA ASP A 359 20.96 -4.64 12.39
C ASP A 359 20.44 -4.65 10.95
N LEU A 360 19.49 -3.76 10.64
CA LEU A 360 18.98 -3.52 9.30
C LEU A 360 18.46 -2.08 9.18
N ALA A 361 18.82 -1.40 8.10
CA ALA A 361 18.08 -0.25 7.59
C ALA A 361 17.17 -0.71 6.43
N ILE A 362 15.94 -0.19 6.36
CA ILE A 362 14.99 -0.58 5.33
C ILE A 362 14.19 0.64 4.88
N ALA A 363 14.04 0.79 3.57
CA ALA A 363 13.10 1.76 2.99
C ALA A 363 11.98 1.00 2.28
N PHE A 364 10.76 1.14 2.80
CA PHE A 364 9.57 0.51 2.22
C PHE A 364 9.03 1.39 1.10
N ASN A 365 8.84 0.80 -0.08
CA ASN A 365 8.33 1.47 -1.29
C ASN A 365 8.84 2.90 -1.45
N SER A 366 10.17 3.07 -1.41
CA SER A 366 10.81 4.33 -1.05
C SER A 366 10.53 5.49 -2.00
N GLY A 367 10.07 5.19 -3.23
CA GLY A 367 9.89 6.19 -4.29
C GLY A 367 11.20 6.93 -4.59
N ALA A 368 12.35 6.35 -4.26
CA ALA A 368 13.61 7.08 -4.21
C ALA A 368 14.00 7.63 -5.59
N SER A 369 13.69 6.90 -6.66
CA SER A 369 13.90 7.36 -8.04
C SER A 369 12.80 8.27 -8.61
N GLU A 370 11.62 8.34 -8.01
CA GLU A 370 10.46 9.05 -8.59
C GLU A 370 10.09 10.36 -7.87
N GLU A 371 10.20 10.42 -6.54
CA GLU A 371 9.65 11.52 -5.76
C GLU A 371 10.70 12.58 -5.39
N SER A 372 11.91 12.18 -5.01
CA SER A 372 13.00 13.11 -4.63
C SER A 372 14.39 12.45 -4.69
N PRO A 373 14.90 12.08 -5.88
CA PRO A 373 16.20 11.42 -6.03
C PRO A 373 17.34 12.16 -5.34
N GLU A 374 17.33 13.49 -5.41
CA GLU A 374 18.33 14.36 -4.81
C GLU A 374 18.41 14.24 -3.28
N LEU A 375 17.30 14.00 -2.58
CA LEU A 375 17.27 13.85 -1.12
C LEU A 375 17.83 12.50 -0.67
N TRP A 376 17.85 11.52 -1.57
CA TRP A 376 18.31 10.16 -1.28
C TRP A 376 19.80 9.96 -1.52
N LEU A 377 20.46 10.75 -2.39
CA LEU A 377 21.87 10.56 -2.74
C LEU A 377 22.80 10.59 -1.50
N GLU A 378 22.67 11.60 -0.64
CA GLU A 378 23.46 11.70 0.60
C GLU A 378 23.15 10.56 1.58
N THR A 379 21.90 10.11 1.61
CA THR A 379 21.48 8.96 2.42
C THR A 379 22.15 7.68 1.93
N PHE A 380 22.17 7.44 0.61
CA PHE A 380 22.84 6.27 0.01
C PHE A 380 24.33 6.27 0.33
N GLU A 381 25.00 7.41 0.13
CA GLU A 381 26.42 7.55 0.42
C GLU A 381 26.73 7.17 1.88
N CYS A 382 25.94 7.67 2.84
CA CYS A 382 26.14 7.35 4.25
C CYS A 382 25.89 5.87 4.57
N LEU A 383 24.87 5.25 3.97
CA LEU A 383 24.56 3.84 4.17
C LEU A 383 25.67 2.93 3.65
N ILE A 384 26.19 3.24 2.45
CA ILE A 384 27.27 2.49 1.79
C ILE A 384 28.59 2.67 2.54
N HIS A 385 29.02 3.91 2.80
CA HIS A 385 30.30 4.17 3.46
C HIS A 385 30.39 3.62 4.88
N ARG A 386 29.26 3.51 5.59
CA ARG A 386 29.21 2.92 6.94
C ARG A 386 28.97 1.41 6.96
N ASN A 387 28.83 0.76 5.79
CA ASN A 387 28.48 -0.66 5.66
C ASN A 387 27.25 -1.02 6.52
N ILE A 388 26.18 -0.21 6.40
CA ILE A 388 24.92 -0.47 7.09
C ILE A 388 24.14 -1.50 6.24
N PRO A 389 23.79 -2.69 6.78
CA PRO A 389 22.93 -3.64 6.08
C PRO A 389 21.63 -2.95 5.70
N THR A 390 21.33 -2.85 4.41
CA THR A 390 20.23 -2.03 3.92
C THR A 390 19.43 -2.76 2.86
N VAL A 391 18.10 -2.61 2.87
CA VAL A 391 17.22 -3.06 1.78
C VAL A 391 16.22 -1.99 1.36
N PHE A 392 15.96 -1.93 0.05
CA PHE A 392 14.97 -1.07 -0.57
C PHE A 392 13.91 -1.94 -1.24
N THR A 393 12.65 -1.59 -1.03
CA THR A 393 11.51 -2.20 -1.75
C THR A 393 10.79 -1.16 -2.60
N SER A 394 10.03 -1.63 -3.58
CA SER A 394 9.22 -0.79 -4.48
C SER A 394 7.85 -1.43 -4.73
N TYR A 395 6.90 -0.61 -5.18
CA TYR A 395 5.51 -1.02 -5.37
C TYR A 395 5.33 -1.93 -6.60
N ASN A 396 6.15 -1.71 -7.62
CA ASN A 396 6.12 -2.44 -8.89
C ASN A 396 7.54 -2.69 -9.44
N GLN A 397 7.63 -3.49 -10.51
CA GLN A 397 8.89 -3.89 -11.12
C GLN A 397 9.68 -2.71 -11.71
N ILE A 398 8.98 -1.77 -12.35
CA ILE A 398 9.62 -0.64 -13.06
C ILE A 398 10.32 0.27 -12.05
N GLU A 399 9.65 0.57 -10.94
CA GLU A 399 10.25 1.31 -9.83
C GLU A 399 11.46 0.55 -9.26
N ALA A 400 11.32 -0.75 -9.00
CA ALA A 400 12.41 -1.56 -8.45
C ALA A 400 13.65 -1.59 -9.37
N GLU A 401 13.46 -1.64 -10.68
CA GLU A 401 14.54 -1.57 -11.67
C GLU A 401 15.22 -0.20 -11.67
N THR A 402 14.43 0.87 -11.56
CA THR A 402 14.92 2.26 -11.56
C THR A 402 15.67 2.58 -10.25
N ASP A 403 15.10 2.19 -9.12
CA ASP A 403 15.74 2.31 -7.79
C ASP A 403 17.04 1.49 -7.73
N ALA A 404 17.06 0.27 -8.28
CA ALA A 404 18.27 -0.54 -8.35
C ALA A 404 19.38 0.10 -9.20
N ALA A 405 19.01 0.77 -10.30
CA ALA A 405 19.95 1.50 -11.13
C ALA A 405 20.54 2.69 -10.36
N LEU A 406 19.71 3.45 -9.66
CA LEU A 406 20.14 4.58 -8.83
C LEU A 406 21.09 4.14 -7.71
N LEU A 407 20.77 3.07 -6.98
CA LEU A 407 21.64 2.51 -5.94
C LEU A 407 23.02 2.10 -6.47
N ARG A 408 23.07 1.44 -7.64
CA ARG A 408 24.35 1.07 -8.29
C ARG A 408 25.14 2.30 -8.72
N MET A 409 24.47 3.32 -9.27
CA MET A 409 25.12 4.59 -9.63
C MET A 409 25.71 5.31 -8.42
N SER A 410 25.09 5.16 -7.24
CA SER A 410 25.61 5.65 -5.96
C SER A 410 26.72 4.77 -5.35
N GLY A 411 27.13 3.68 -6.01
CA GLY A 411 28.24 2.82 -5.59
C GLY A 411 27.84 1.59 -4.77
N ALA A 412 26.55 1.29 -4.62
CA ALA A 412 26.11 0.11 -3.86
C ALA A 412 26.43 -1.20 -4.61
N SER A 413 27.06 -2.15 -3.91
CA SER A 413 27.22 -3.53 -4.38
C SER A 413 25.97 -4.34 -4.01
N LEU A 414 25.03 -4.46 -4.94
CA LEU A 414 23.74 -5.08 -4.66
C LEU A 414 23.83 -6.61 -4.52
N HIS A 415 23.23 -7.14 -3.45
CA HIS A 415 23.10 -8.55 -3.18
C HIS A 415 22.28 -9.25 -4.29
N PRO A 416 22.81 -10.32 -4.92
CA PRO A 416 22.20 -10.92 -6.11
C PRO A 416 20.80 -11.48 -5.86
N SER A 417 20.56 -12.04 -4.68
CA SER A 417 19.25 -12.63 -4.33
C SER A 417 18.22 -11.60 -3.88
N LEU A 418 18.60 -10.33 -3.71
CA LEU A 418 17.74 -9.27 -3.15
C LEU A 418 17.68 -8.02 -4.06
N THR A 419 17.71 -8.17 -5.37
CA THR A 419 17.65 -7.04 -6.31
C THR A 419 16.82 -7.35 -7.56
N ARG A 420 16.01 -6.38 -7.99
CA ARG A 420 15.19 -6.40 -9.23
C ARG A 420 14.35 -7.65 -9.40
N ARG A 421 13.65 -8.05 -8.33
CA ARG A 421 12.82 -9.26 -8.34
C ARG A 421 11.60 -9.11 -7.45
N ARG A 422 10.64 -10.01 -7.63
CA ARG A 422 9.46 -10.07 -6.76
C ARG A 422 9.91 -10.36 -5.33
N ASN A 423 9.36 -9.64 -4.37
CA ASN A 423 9.56 -9.96 -2.96
C ASN A 423 8.70 -11.18 -2.60
N PRO A 424 9.29 -12.32 -2.18
CA PRO A 424 8.53 -13.50 -1.76
C PRO A 424 7.58 -13.23 -0.58
N TRP A 425 7.86 -12.17 0.16
CA TRP A 425 7.12 -11.68 1.32
C TRP A 425 6.41 -10.35 1.06
N GLY A 426 6.31 -9.92 -0.20
CA GLY A 426 5.46 -8.80 -0.58
C GLY A 426 3.99 -9.15 -0.44
N SER A 427 3.14 -8.13 -0.33
CA SER A 427 1.69 -8.32 -0.22
C SER A 427 1.12 -9.12 -1.40
N LEU A 428 0.18 -10.02 -1.10
CA LEU A 428 -0.62 -10.72 -2.11
C LEU A 428 -1.73 -9.82 -2.69
N LEU A 429 -2.03 -8.71 -2.01
CA LEU A 429 -3.12 -7.82 -2.37
C LEU A 429 -2.65 -6.79 -3.39
N ALA A 430 -3.16 -6.92 -4.61
CA ALA A 430 -3.01 -5.88 -5.63
C ALA A 430 -3.84 -4.65 -5.25
N LYS A 431 -3.30 -3.46 -5.49
CA LYS A 431 -4.01 -2.18 -5.38
C LYS A 431 -3.97 -1.49 -6.75
N PRO A 432 -5.10 -1.00 -7.30
CA PRO A 432 -5.08 -0.33 -8.60
C PRO A 432 -4.28 0.96 -8.53
N GLU A 433 -3.48 1.24 -9.55
CA GLU A 433 -2.76 2.51 -9.62
C GLU A 433 -3.73 3.72 -9.65
N PRO A 434 -3.59 4.69 -8.73
CA PRO A 434 -4.42 5.88 -8.74
C PRO A 434 -4.25 6.65 -10.05
N ALA A 435 -5.34 7.21 -10.59
CA ALA A 435 -5.34 8.01 -11.81
C ALA A 435 -5.04 7.27 -13.13
N ARG A 436 -4.65 5.99 -13.09
CA ARG A 436 -4.40 5.16 -14.27
C ARG A 436 -5.57 4.23 -14.58
N LEU A 437 -5.64 3.75 -15.81
CA LEU A 437 -6.62 2.74 -16.25
C LEU A 437 -6.06 1.32 -16.14
N ARG A 438 -4.75 1.19 -16.07
CA ARG A 438 -3.99 -0.06 -15.97
C ARG A 438 -2.88 0.12 -14.92
N GLY A 439 -2.34 -0.99 -14.46
CA GLY A 439 -1.32 -1.01 -13.43
C GLY A 439 -1.90 -1.39 -12.08
N PHE A 440 -1.11 -2.16 -11.36
CA PHE A 440 -1.36 -2.54 -9.98
C PHE A 440 -0.05 -2.42 -9.22
N PHE A 441 -0.15 -2.02 -7.97
CA PHE A 441 0.95 -2.06 -7.04
C PHE A 441 0.67 -3.03 -5.90
N TYR A 442 1.75 -3.43 -5.23
CA TYR A 442 1.71 -4.32 -4.07
C TYR A 442 2.59 -3.74 -2.98
N GLU A 443 2.10 -3.75 -1.76
CA GLU A 443 2.87 -3.32 -0.59
C GLU A 443 4.14 -4.17 -0.44
N SER A 444 5.30 -3.52 -0.40
CA SER A 444 6.62 -4.17 -0.42
C SER A 444 6.74 -5.22 -1.54
N GLY A 445 6.13 -4.96 -2.71
CA GLY A 445 5.91 -5.97 -3.76
C GLY A 445 7.18 -6.47 -4.43
N TRP A 446 8.18 -5.60 -4.54
CA TRP A 446 9.44 -5.87 -5.25
C TRP A 446 10.64 -5.48 -4.40
N LEU A 447 11.72 -6.22 -4.53
CA LEU A 447 13.02 -5.88 -3.96
C LEU A 447 13.80 -5.07 -5.00
N ALA A 448 14.03 -3.78 -4.72
CA ALA A 448 14.87 -2.94 -5.57
C ALA A 448 16.34 -3.35 -5.45
N GLY A 449 16.84 -3.38 -4.22
CA GLY A 449 18.21 -3.74 -3.93
C GLY A 449 18.46 -3.85 -2.44
N ALA A 450 19.35 -4.76 -2.08
CA ALA A 450 19.94 -4.81 -0.75
C ALA A 450 21.46 -4.81 -0.84
N PHE A 451 22.14 -4.34 0.19
CA PHE A 451 23.59 -4.36 0.29
C PHE A 451 24.02 -4.36 1.77
N LYS A 452 25.29 -4.64 2.02
CA LYS A 452 25.89 -4.65 3.34
C LYS A 452 27.32 -4.15 3.27
#